data_AF-A0A822H231-F1
#
_entry.id   AF-A0A822H231-F1
#
_cell.length_a   1.000
_cell.length_b   1.000
_cell.length_c   1.000
_cell.angle_alpha   90.00
_cell.angle_beta   90.00
_cell.angle_gamma   90.00
#
_symmetry.space_group_name_H-M   'P 1'
#
loop_
_entity.id
_entity.type
_entity.pdbx_description
1 polymer ?
#
loop_
_entity_poly.entity_id
_entity_poly.type
_entity_poly.pdbx_seq_one_letter_code
_entity_poly.pdbx_strand_id
1 'polypeptide(L)'
;MGINPYPHRFDVSHYSKDIINNFVDPADDEQKEKSKEVIISVAGRIMAIRKMGKACFVHIKDEQGKIQLYIRKDDVGEESYNLLKLLDIGDIIGAAGYVFRTKTGEVSIHCNTFSLLTKSLHPLPVVKEEILESGEKIVYDAFADVELRYRQRYIDLIVNDGVKE
;
A
#
# COMPACT_ATOMS: atom_id res chain seq x y z
N MET A 1 -6.35 16.17 16.43
CA MET A 1 -5.79 14.81 16.34
C MET A 1 -4.38 14.74 16.92
N GLY A 2 -3.55 15.79 16.92
CA GLY A 2 -2.23 15.73 17.61
C GLY A 2 -1.24 14.72 17.01
N ILE A 3 -1.53 14.21 15.81
CA ILE A 3 -0.74 13.22 15.10
C ILE A 3 0.43 13.94 14.43
N ASN A 4 1.65 13.46 14.66
CA ASN A 4 2.84 13.96 13.97
C ASN A 4 2.84 13.47 12.51
N PRO A 5 2.74 14.36 11.51
CA PRO A 5 2.74 13.95 10.10
C PRO A 5 4.12 13.56 9.57
N TYR A 6 5.19 13.81 10.33
CA TYR A 6 6.58 13.51 9.97
C TYR A 6 7.31 12.86 11.17
N PRO A 7 6.97 11.60 11.53
CA PRO A 7 7.69 10.87 12.56
C PRO A 7 9.16 10.65 12.20
N HIS A 8 10.02 10.60 13.21
CA HIS A 8 11.47 10.45 13.02
C HIS A 8 11.89 9.05 12.55
N ARG A 9 11.16 8.01 12.93
CA ARG A 9 11.52 6.62 12.65
C ARG A 9 10.27 5.74 12.56
N PHE A 10 10.34 4.77 11.66
CA PHE A 10 9.42 3.64 11.58
C PHE A 10 10.21 2.39 11.24
N ASP A 11 10.09 1.33 12.04
CA ASP A 11 10.84 0.10 11.84
C ASP A 11 10.11 -0.81 10.85
N VAL A 12 10.68 -0.96 9.66
CA VAL A 12 10.19 -1.86 8.61
C VAL A 12 10.83 -3.22 8.80
N SER A 13 10.01 -4.27 8.79
CA SER A 13 10.47 -5.65 8.97
C SER A 13 10.59 -6.42 7.66
N HIS A 14 9.71 -6.14 6.69
CA HIS A 14 9.60 -6.90 5.44
C HIS A 14 9.25 -5.97 4.28
N TYR A 15 9.58 -6.41 3.07
CA TYR A 15 9.17 -5.78 1.82
C TYR A 15 8.07 -6.58 1.12
N SER A 16 7.30 -5.88 0.29
CA SER A 16 6.13 -6.37 -0.44
C SER A 16 6.40 -7.66 -1.20
N LYS A 17 7.48 -7.69 -2.00
CA LYS A 17 7.84 -8.84 -2.83
C LYS A 17 8.24 -10.05 -1.98
N ASP A 18 9.00 -9.82 -0.91
CA ASP A 18 9.38 -10.88 0.04
C ASP A 18 8.15 -11.51 0.70
N ILE A 19 7.17 -10.68 1.10
CA ILE A 19 5.92 -11.17 1.70
C ILE A 19 5.13 -12.00 0.70
N ILE A 20 4.94 -11.50 -0.52
CA ILE A 20 4.14 -12.17 -1.55
C ILE A 20 4.76 -13.51 -1.96
N ASN A 21 6.08 -13.57 -2.09
CA ASN A 21 6.77 -14.79 -2.54
C ASN A 21 6.85 -15.86 -1.46
N ASN A 22 6.96 -15.47 -0.19
CA ASN A 22 7.13 -16.41 0.93
C ASN A 22 5.82 -16.76 1.65
N PHE A 23 4.71 -16.09 1.33
CA PHE A 23 3.43 -16.36 1.97
C PHE A 23 2.85 -17.70 1.49
N VAL A 24 2.67 -18.62 2.45
CA VAL A 24 2.02 -19.91 2.23
C VAL A 24 0.65 -19.85 2.90
N ASP A 25 -0.39 -20.19 2.13
CA ASP A 25 -1.75 -20.24 2.67
C ASP A 25 -1.85 -21.31 3.76
N PRO A 26 -2.42 -20.99 4.94
CA PRO A 26 -2.59 -21.96 6.01
C PRO A 26 -3.55 -23.07 5.57
N ALA A 27 -3.17 -24.33 5.83
CA ALA A 27 -3.93 -25.50 5.40
C ALA A 27 -5.20 -25.72 6.24
N ASP A 28 -5.15 -25.36 7.53
CA ASP A 28 -6.21 -25.56 8.50
C ASP A 28 -6.46 -24.31 9.35
N ASP A 29 -7.62 -24.25 10.01
CA ASP A 29 -8.00 -23.11 10.86
C ASP A 29 -7.02 -22.86 12.02
N GLU A 30 -6.39 -23.91 12.57
CA GLU A 30 -5.38 -23.76 13.62
C GLU A 30 -4.12 -23.04 13.10
N GLN A 31 -3.66 -23.38 11.90
CA GLN A 31 -2.52 -22.71 11.27
C GLN A 31 -2.86 -21.26 10.92
N LYS A 32 -4.13 -21.03 10.54
CA LYS A 32 -4.62 -19.69 10.26
C LYS A 32 -4.58 -18.81 11.50
N GLU A 33 -5.02 -19.29 12.65
CA GLU A 33 -4.89 -18.52 13.90
C GLU A 33 -3.42 -18.27 14.28
N LYS A 34 -2.54 -19.28 14.15
CA LYS A 34 -1.09 -19.09 14.39
C LYS A 34 -0.47 -18.05 13.46
N SER A 35 -0.89 -18.01 12.19
CA SER A 35 -0.38 -17.03 11.22
C SER A 35 -0.70 -15.59 11.61
N LYS A 36 -1.79 -15.36 12.36
CA LYS A 36 -2.16 -14.03 12.87
C LYS A 36 -1.27 -13.54 14.01
N GLU A 37 -0.56 -14.44 14.69
CA GLU A 37 0.38 -14.09 15.77
C GLU A 37 1.67 -13.49 15.21
N VAL A 38 2.00 -13.77 13.94
CA VAL A 38 3.17 -13.23 13.25
C VAL A 38 2.85 -11.83 12.73
N ILE A 39 3.28 -10.82 13.48
CA ILE A 39 3.13 -9.42 13.10
C ILE A 39 4.33 -8.96 12.27
N ILE A 40 4.04 -8.43 11.09
CA ILE A 40 4.99 -7.77 10.21
C ILE A 40 4.66 -6.30 10.09
N SER A 41 5.69 -5.49 9.87
CA SER A 41 5.61 -4.08 9.51
C SER A 41 6.13 -3.83 8.10
N VAL A 42 5.39 -3.01 7.34
CA VAL A 42 5.73 -2.54 6.00
C VAL A 42 5.59 -1.02 5.93
N ALA A 43 6.29 -0.37 5.00
CA ALA A 43 6.08 1.03 4.71
C ALA A 43 6.18 1.30 3.21
N GLY A 44 5.36 2.22 2.72
CA GLY A 44 5.34 2.54 1.30
C GLY A 44 4.44 3.72 0.98
N ARG A 45 4.52 4.15 -0.28
CA ARG A 45 3.71 5.23 -0.83
C ARG A 45 2.33 4.70 -1.23
N ILE A 46 1.27 5.38 -0.82
CA ILE A 46 -0.09 5.06 -1.23
C ILE A 46 -0.24 5.30 -2.73
N MET A 47 -0.60 4.25 -3.46
CA MET A 47 -0.90 4.30 -4.89
C MET A 47 -2.40 4.28 -5.16
N ALA A 48 -3.18 3.62 -4.30
CA ALA A 48 -4.64 3.59 -4.39
C ALA A 48 -5.29 3.47 -3.01
N ILE A 49 -6.47 4.08 -2.86
CA ILE A 49 -7.30 4.01 -1.65
C ILE A 49 -8.73 3.67 -2.06
N ARG A 50 -9.30 2.60 -1.50
CA ARG A 50 -10.69 2.18 -1.71
C ARG A 50 -11.41 2.07 -0.37
N LYS A 51 -12.25 3.06 -0.06
CA LYS A 51 -13.01 3.13 1.19
C LYS A 51 -14.32 2.34 1.06
N MET A 52 -14.59 1.44 2.01
CA MET A 52 -15.74 0.53 2.06
C MET A 52 -16.42 0.62 3.43
N GLY A 53 -17.09 1.74 3.71
CA GLY A 53 -17.78 1.96 4.98
C GLY A 53 -16.84 2.01 6.18
N LYS A 54 -16.75 0.91 6.95
CA LYS A 54 -15.85 0.72 8.11
C LYS A 54 -14.52 0.04 7.78
N ALA A 55 -14.33 -0.38 6.54
CA ALA A 55 -13.09 -0.97 6.06
C ALA A 55 -12.49 -0.12 4.92
N CYS A 56 -11.20 -0.25 4.70
CA CYS A 56 -10.48 0.42 3.63
C CYS A 56 -9.42 -0.54 3.07
N PHE A 57 -9.33 -0.59 1.75
CA PHE A 57 -8.23 -1.25 1.05
C PHE A 57 -7.27 -0.17 0.54
N VAL A 58 -6.00 -0.30 0.89
CA VAL A 58 -4.96 0.66 0.49
C VAL A 58 -3.83 -0.11 -0.19
N HIS A 59 -3.51 0.25 -1.43
CA HIS A 59 -2.32 -0.29 -2.09
C HIS A 59 -1.15 0.64 -1.82
N ILE A 60 -0.10 0.10 -1.22
CA ILE A 60 1.17 0.80 -1.05
C ILE A 60 2.21 0.24 -2.02
N LYS A 61 3.09 1.11 -2.51
CA LYS A 61 4.29 0.76 -3.27
C LYS A 61 5.52 1.04 -2.41
N ASP A 62 6.29 0.01 -2.14
CA ASP A 62 7.58 0.12 -1.47
C ASP A 62 8.72 0.04 -2.49
N GLU A 63 9.94 -0.21 -2.01
CA GLU A 63 11.11 -0.31 -2.88
C GLU A 63 11.06 -1.51 -3.85
N GLN A 64 10.42 -2.61 -3.47
CA GLN A 64 10.48 -3.87 -4.20
C GLN A 64 9.21 -4.16 -5.01
N GLY A 65 8.09 -3.52 -4.68
CA GLY A 65 6.82 -3.82 -5.32
C GLY A 65 5.61 -3.15 -4.69
N LYS A 66 4.43 -3.72 -4.95
CA LYS A 66 3.13 -3.25 -4.47
C LYS A 66 2.53 -4.30 -3.54
N ILE A 67 1.91 -3.89 -2.44
CA ILE A 67 1.16 -4.77 -1.54
C ILE A 67 -0.13 -4.10 -1.08
N GLN A 68 -1.18 -4.90 -0.90
CA GLN A 68 -2.47 -4.44 -0.40
C GLN A 68 -2.50 -4.48 1.12
N LEU A 69 -3.02 -3.40 1.70
CA LEU A 69 -3.36 -3.28 3.12
C LEU A 69 -4.87 -3.34 3.26
N TYR A 70 -5.33 -4.08 4.26
CA TYR A 70 -6.70 -4.13 4.70
C TYR A 70 -6.81 -3.52 6.09
N ILE A 71 -7.51 -2.39 6.20
CA ILE A 71 -7.60 -1.60 7.41
C ILE A 71 -9.08 -1.50 7.81
N ARG A 72 -9.45 -1.96 9.01
CA ARG A 72 -10.81 -1.77 9.56
C ARG A 72 -10.80 -0.88 10.79
N LYS A 73 -11.86 -0.10 10.93
CA LYS A 73 -12.08 0.78 12.10
C LYS A 73 -12.03 0.02 13.43
N ASP A 74 -12.57 -1.20 13.46
CA ASP A 74 -12.65 -2.01 14.69
C ASP A 74 -11.26 -2.44 15.19
N ASP A 75 -10.29 -2.57 14.28
CA ASP A 75 -8.93 -3.05 14.61
C ASP A 75 -7.98 -1.89 14.96
N VAL A 76 -7.99 -0.82 14.16
CA VAL A 76 -7.06 0.32 14.34
C VAL A 76 -7.57 1.40 15.29
N GLY A 77 -8.84 1.32 15.69
CA GLY A 77 -9.52 2.31 16.52
C GLY A 77 -10.04 3.52 15.74
N GLU A 78 -10.90 4.31 16.40
CA GLU A 78 -11.62 5.41 15.77
C GLU A 78 -10.71 6.58 15.34
N GLU A 79 -9.73 6.94 16.17
CA GLU A 79 -8.83 8.06 15.88
C GLU A 79 -7.98 7.77 14.64
N SER A 80 -7.32 6.61 14.62
CA SER A 80 -6.55 6.13 13.47
C SER A 80 -7.43 6.02 12.23
N TYR A 81 -8.65 5.49 12.36
CA TYR A 81 -9.57 5.41 11.22
C TYR A 81 -10.00 6.79 10.69
N ASN A 82 -10.11 7.80 11.56
CA ASN A 82 -10.37 9.17 11.12
C ASN A 82 -9.15 9.79 10.44
N LEU A 83 -7.92 9.49 10.88
CA LEU A 83 -6.71 9.84 10.13
C LEU A 83 -6.72 9.21 8.73
N LEU A 84 -7.08 7.92 8.63
CA LEU A 84 -7.13 7.19 7.35
C LEU A 84 -8.03 7.88 6.32
N LYS A 85 -9.11 8.52 6.76
CA LYS A 85 -10.02 9.26 5.88
C LYS A 85 -9.38 10.52 5.27
N LEU A 86 -8.37 11.09 5.93
CA LEU A 86 -7.63 12.27 5.51
C LEU A 86 -6.40 11.95 4.64
N LEU A 87 -6.09 10.65 4.46
CA LEU A 87 -5.00 10.24 3.61
C LEU A 87 -5.38 10.28 2.13
N ASP A 88 -4.40 10.64 1.32
CA ASP A 88 -4.49 10.80 -0.12
C ASP A 88 -3.47 9.91 -0.85
N ILE A 89 -3.69 9.73 -2.16
CA ILE A 89 -2.70 9.09 -3.04
C ILE A 89 -1.40 9.92 -3.00
N GLY A 90 -0.30 9.23 -2.78
CA GLY A 90 1.03 9.81 -2.65
C GLY A 90 1.52 9.99 -1.23
N ASP A 91 0.65 9.93 -0.22
CA ASP A 91 1.09 9.90 1.18
C ASP A 91 1.94 8.64 1.43
N ILE A 92 2.92 8.72 2.33
CA ILE A 92 3.71 7.54 2.74
C ILE A 92 3.22 7.11 4.11
N ILE A 93 2.89 5.84 4.23
CA ILE A 93 2.41 5.23 5.47
C ILE A 93 3.25 4.02 5.84
N GLY A 94 3.34 3.78 7.14
CA GLY A 94 3.77 2.53 7.73
C GLY A 94 2.55 1.77 8.25
N ALA A 95 2.52 0.46 8.11
CA ALA A 95 1.45 -0.38 8.63
C ALA A 95 2.04 -1.63 9.28
N ALA A 96 1.40 -2.10 10.34
CA ALA A 96 1.77 -3.36 10.98
C ALA A 96 0.55 -4.25 11.20
N GLY A 97 0.74 -5.54 10.97
CA GLY A 97 -0.29 -6.56 11.12
C GLY A 97 0.14 -7.90 10.59
N TYR A 98 -0.82 -8.77 10.28
CA TYR A 98 -0.55 -10.13 9.81
C TYR A 98 -0.89 -10.29 8.33
N VAL A 99 -0.21 -11.24 7.67
CA VAL A 99 -0.42 -11.53 6.25
C VAL A 99 -1.60 -12.50 6.10
N PHE A 100 -2.45 -12.25 5.11
CA PHE A 100 -3.54 -13.16 4.76
C PHE A 100 -3.86 -13.05 3.26
N ARG A 101 -4.58 -14.03 2.71
CA ARG A 101 -5.15 -13.93 1.38
C ARG A 101 -6.60 -13.48 1.44
N THR A 102 -6.94 -12.47 0.65
CA THR A 102 -8.34 -12.02 0.53
C THR A 102 -9.17 -13.02 -0.27
N LYS A 103 -10.50 -12.87 -0.22
CA LYS A 103 -11.42 -13.70 -1.01
C LYS A 103 -11.21 -13.58 -2.52
N THR A 104 -10.61 -12.48 -2.98
CA THR A 104 -10.27 -12.26 -4.39
C THR A 104 -8.92 -12.88 -4.77
N GLY A 105 -8.25 -13.58 -3.86
CA GLY A 105 -6.98 -14.28 -4.11
C GLY A 105 -5.73 -13.43 -3.91
N GLU A 106 -5.86 -12.17 -3.51
CA GLU A 106 -4.74 -11.24 -3.36
C GLU A 106 -4.10 -11.33 -1.96
N VAL A 107 -2.79 -11.55 -1.89
CA VAL A 107 -2.02 -11.51 -0.63
C VAL A 107 -2.02 -10.08 -0.10
N SER A 108 -2.47 -9.92 1.14
CA SER A 108 -2.72 -8.64 1.78
C SER A 108 -2.28 -8.66 3.23
N ILE A 109 -2.10 -7.49 3.82
CA ILE A 109 -1.80 -7.34 5.25
C ILE A 109 -3.06 -6.84 5.95
N HIS A 110 -3.53 -7.59 6.94
CA HIS A 110 -4.60 -7.16 7.82
C HIS A 110 -3.99 -6.30 8.93
N CYS A 111 -4.19 -4.99 8.84
CA CYS A 111 -3.49 -4.03 9.70
C CYS A 111 -4.13 -3.96 11.09
N ASN A 112 -3.31 -4.17 12.12
CA ASN A 112 -3.64 -3.86 13.51
C ASN A 112 -3.34 -2.39 13.82
N THR A 113 -2.30 -1.84 13.22
CA THR A 113 -1.92 -0.42 13.36
C THR A 113 -1.41 0.14 12.05
N PHE A 114 -1.49 1.45 11.90
CA PHE A 114 -0.80 2.18 10.84
C PHE A 114 -0.37 3.56 11.33
N SER A 115 0.58 4.18 10.63
CA SER A 115 1.14 5.48 10.95
C SER A 115 1.40 6.27 9.68
N LEU A 116 1.05 7.56 9.69
CA LEU A 116 1.46 8.49 8.65
C LEU A 116 2.94 8.80 8.82
N LEU A 117 3.75 8.56 7.78
CA LEU A 117 5.19 8.83 7.79
C LEU A 117 5.54 10.14 7.08
N THR A 118 4.82 10.46 6.01
CA THR A 118 4.88 11.78 5.39
C THR A 118 3.63 12.05 4.58
N LYS A 119 3.15 13.30 4.62
CA LYS A 119 2.03 13.73 3.78
C LYS A 119 2.54 14.25 2.43
N SER A 120 1.90 13.84 1.35
CA SER A 120 2.08 14.44 0.04
C SER A 120 1.42 15.81 0.00
N LEU A 121 2.19 16.81 -0.41
CA LEU A 121 1.72 18.19 -0.59
C LEU A 121 1.14 18.42 -1.99
N HIS A 122 1.48 17.55 -2.94
CA HIS A 122 1.02 17.64 -4.33
C HIS A 122 0.31 16.35 -4.73
N PRO A 123 -0.79 16.44 -5.49
CA PRO A 123 -1.44 15.27 -6.02
C PRO A 123 -0.51 14.57 -7.01
N LEU A 124 -0.44 13.24 -6.93
CA LEU A 124 0.26 12.45 -7.94
C LEU A 124 -0.61 12.31 -9.19
N PRO A 125 0.00 12.27 -10.39
CA PRO A 125 -0.72 11.88 -11.58
C PRO A 125 -1.24 10.45 -11.41
N VAL A 126 -2.52 10.26 -11.70
CA VAL A 126 -3.20 8.97 -11.54
C VAL A 126 -3.08 8.21 -12.85
N VAL A 127 -2.02 7.43 -12.97
CA VAL A 127 -1.85 6.50 -14.09
C VAL A 127 -2.74 5.28 -13.85
N LYS A 128 -3.63 4.98 -14.79
CA LYS A 128 -4.51 3.80 -14.71
C LYS A 128 -4.01 2.72 -15.65
N GLU A 129 -3.99 1.49 -15.15
CA GLU A 129 -3.55 0.33 -15.90
C GLU A 129 -4.71 -0.64 -16.00
N GLU A 130 -5.06 -1.03 -17.22
CA GLU A 130 -6.05 -2.06 -17.50
C GLU A 130 -5.36 -3.22 -18.22
N ILE A 131 -5.48 -4.43 -17.67
CA ILE A 131 -4.97 -5.63 -18.31
C ILE A 131 -6.17 -6.28 -19.01
N LEU A 132 -6.14 -6.32 -20.34
CA LEU A 132 -7.15 -7.00 -21.14
C LEU A 132 -7.07 -8.51 -20.94
N GLU A 133 -8.16 -9.22 -21.27
CA GLU A 133 -8.19 -10.69 -21.27
C GLU A 133 -7.13 -11.31 -22.20
N SER A 134 -6.65 -10.56 -23.19
CA SER A 134 -5.53 -10.91 -24.07
C SER A 134 -4.15 -10.84 -23.41
N GLY A 135 -4.06 -10.33 -22.18
CA GLY A 135 -2.80 -10.05 -21.48
C GLY A 135 -2.15 -8.71 -21.85
N GLU A 136 -2.76 -7.93 -22.74
CA GLU A 136 -2.26 -6.62 -23.14
C GLU A 136 -2.58 -5.55 -22.08
N LYS A 137 -1.58 -4.75 -21.70
CA LYS A 137 -1.69 -3.72 -20.66
C LYS A 137 -1.89 -2.35 -21.30
N ILE A 138 -3.08 -1.78 -21.14
CA ILE A 138 -3.39 -0.41 -21.56
C ILE A 138 -3.10 0.54 -20.40
N VAL A 139 -2.29 1.56 -20.67
CA VAL A 139 -1.93 2.61 -19.70
C VAL A 139 -2.62 3.91 -20.09
N TYR A 140 -3.54 4.37 -19.25
CA TYR A 140 -4.24 5.65 -19.40
C TYR A 140 -3.60 6.72 -18.53
N ASP A 141 -3.71 7.98 -18.97
CA ASP A 141 -3.15 9.15 -18.27
C ASP A 141 -1.65 8.99 -17.98
N ALA A 142 -0.94 8.31 -18.89
CA ALA A 142 0.47 8.03 -18.76
C ALA A 142 1.26 9.34 -18.64
N PHE A 143 2.16 9.40 -17.66
CA PHE A 143 3.14 10.49 -17.55
C PHE A 143 4.23 10.29 -18.60
N ALA A 144 3.89 10.60 -19.86
CA ALA A 144 4.65 10.20 -21.05
C ALA A 144 5.49 11.35 -21.67
N ASP A 145 5.17 12.61 -21.37
CA ASP A 145 5.89 13.76 -21.91
C ASP A 145 7.37 13.73 -21.48
N VAL A 146 8.26 13.63 -22.47
CA VAL A 146 9.69 13.42 -22.26
C VAL A 146 10.33 14.58 -21.49
N GLU A 147 9.94 15.82 -21.78
CA GLU A 147 10.50 17.00 -21.10
C GLU A 147 10.06 17.04 -19.64
N LEU A 148 8.77 16.80 -19.38
CA LEU A 148 8.23 16.75 -18.03
C LEU A 148 8.83 15.59 -17.23
N ARG A 149 9.06 14.42 -17.83
CA ARG A 149 9.73 13.29 -17.17
C ARG A 149 11.15 13.61 -16.75
N TYR A 150 11.91 14.34 -17.58
CA TYR A 150 13.24 14.78 -17.20
C TYR A 150 13.22 15.90 -16.14
N ARG A 151 12.29 16.85 -16.24
CA ARG A 151 12.15 17.96 -15.26
C ARG A 151 11.62 17.48 -13.91
N GLN A 152 10.72 16.50 -13.90
CA GLN A 152 10.05 15.95 -12.72
C GLN A 152 10.34 14.47 -12.57
N ARG A 153 11.64 14.12 -12.59
CA ARG A 153 12.10 12.73 -12.51
C ARG A 153 11.58 11.97 -11.29
N TYR A 154 11.35 12.67 -10.17
CA TYR A 154 10.75 12.08 -8.98
C TYR A 154 9.32 11.57 -9.21
N ILE A 155 8.53 12.24 -10.06
CA ILE A 155 7.18 11.78 -10.44
C ILE A 155 7.30 10.60 -11.40
N ASP A 156 8.17 10.71 -12.40
CA ASP A 156 8.44 9.65 -13.38
C ASP A 156 8.80 8.32 -12.70
N LEU A 157 9.71 8.35 -11.72
CA LEU A 157 10.10 7.17 -10.95
C LEU A 157 8.97 6.55 -10.09
N ILE A 158 7.98 7.36 -9.69
CA ILE A 158 6.85 6.88 -8.89
C ILE A 158 5.84 6.16 -9.78
N VAL A 159 5.47 6.79 -10.92
CA VAL A 159 4.33 6.38 -11.73
C VAL A 159 4.68 5.42 -12.86
N ASN A 160 5.89 5.49 -13.40
CA ASN A 160 6.32 4.63 -14.49
C ASN A 160 7.16 3.48 -13.93
N ASP A 161 6.57 2.28 -13.89
CA ASP A 161 7.28 1.04 -13.55
C ASP A 161 8.36 0.73 -14.62
N GLY A 162 9.49 0.14 -14.22
CA GLY A 162 10.62 -0.20 -15.12
C GLY A 162 11.64 0.91 -15.39
N VAL A 163 11.40 2.15 -14.96
CA VAL A 163 12.36 3.26 -15.14
C VAL A 163 13.57 3.17 -14.18
N LYS A 164 13.41 2.44 -13.07
CA LYS A 164 14.46 2.23 -12.05
C LYS A 164 15.41 1.07 -12.40
N GLU A 165 14.98 0.16 -13.28
CA GLU A 165 15.76 -1.02 -13.73
C GLU A 165 16.77 -0.65 -14.82
#